data_AF-A0A8J7PRN3-F1
#
_entry.id   AF-A0A8J7PRN3-F1
#
_cell.length_a   1.000
_cell.length_b   1.000
_cell.length_c   1.000
_cell.angle_alpha   90.00
_cell.angle_beta   90.00
_cell.angle_gamma   90.00
#
_symmetry.space_group_name_H-M   'P 1'
#
loop_
_entity.id
_entity.type
_entity.pdbx_description
1 polymer ?
#
loop_
_entity_poly.entity_id
_entity_poly.type
_entity_poly.pdbx_seq_one_letter_code
_entity_poly.pdbx_strand_id
1 'polypeptide(L)'
;MKHIVEAGTDAATLALFDPAAMPEDAANRLQVDPAGLMEELVLAGRAYRIDTHADGSYTLHAYVDEPLPESIAQYVREPVTVENFQVPSGRLYFAGAEYAAPDMEASLSRYKMGEPFDVRPGVYRLTMYKTEYPEGIDEDLLREATPGGAFSLHRSMGCFVWLAIISAVGMAVAIFGEILKPWRYYLIPLFGAGLVWPFVVARLKPYRETQERYQAIQREHPAYVARLEYRGS
;
A
#
# COMPACT_ATOMS: atom_id res chain seq x y z
N MET A 1 5.91 -7.88 -19.80
CA MET A 1 6.55 -6.80 -19.05
C MET A 1 5.96 -6.77 -17.65
N LYS A 2 6.77 -6.51 -16.62
CA LYS A 2 6.33 -6.37 -15.22
C LYS A 2 6.26 -4.90 -14.81
N HIS A 3 5.15 -4.51 -14.19
CA HIS A 3 4.98 -3.23 -13.50
C HIS A 3 4.72 -3.48 -12.02
N ILE A 4 5.27 -2.62 -11.15
CA ILE A 4 5.02 -2.63 -9.71
C ILE A 4 4.42 -1.27 -9.39
N VAL A 5 3.20 -1.25 -8.87
CA VAL A 5 2.49 -0.01 -8.52
C VAL A 5 1.90 -0.10 -7.12
N GLU A 6 1.94 1.02 -6.42
CA GLU A 6 1.41 1.15 -5.05
C GLU A 6 0.11 1.99 -5.07
N ALA A 7 -0.85 1.63 -4.21
CA ALA A 7 -2.08 2.37 -4.02
C ALA A 7 -2.48 2.40 -2.54
N GLY A 8 -3.25 3.42 -2.18
CA GLY A 8 -3.89 3.53 -0.86
C GLY A 8 -5.40 3.61 -1.02
N THR A 9 -6.14 3.20 0.00
CA THR A 9 -7.59 3.42 0.09
C THR A 9 -7.97 3.77 1.52
N ASP A 10 -8.87 4.76 1.65
CA ASP A 10 -9.55 5.13 2.90
C ASP A 10 -11.00 4.59 2.95
N ALA A 11 -11.40 3.83 1.93
CA ALA A 11 -12.75 3.30 1.74
C ALA A 11 -12.75 1.77 1.57
N ALA A 12 -11.67 1.11 2.02
CA ALA A 12 -11.43 -0.32 1.88
C ALA A 12 -11.64 -0.90 0.46
N THR A 13 -11.57 -0.06 -0.59
CA THR A 13 -11.87 -0.46 -1.97
C THR A 13 -10.87 0.15 -2.94
N LEU A 14 -10.25 -0.69 -3.75
CA LEU A 14 -9.34 -0.28 -4.83
C LEU A 14 -9.98 -0.57 -6.19
N ALA A 15 -9.46 0.09 -7.22
CA ALA A 15 -9.82 -0.17 -8.60
C ALA A 15 -8.59 -0.17 -9.52
N LEU A 16 -8.61 -1.04 -10.52
CA LEU A 16 -7.75 -0.97 -11.70
C LEU A 16 -8.58 -0.47 -12.87
N PHE A 17 -8.19 0.65 -13.50
CA PHE A 17 -8.97 1.27 -14.58
C PHE A 17 -8.09 2.13 -15.49
N ASP A 18 -8.58 2.41 -16.69
CA ASP A 18 -8.05 3.43 -17.60
C ASP A 18 -8.96 4.68 -17.53
N PRO A 19 -8.46 5.87 -17.19
CA PRO A 19 -9.27 7.09 -17.12
C PRO A 19 -10.03 7.39 -18.41
N ALA A 20 -9.47 7.05 -19.58
CA ALA A 20 -10.12 7.26 -20.87
C ALA A 20 -11.24 6.24 -21.16
N ALA A 21 -11.38 5.18 -20.35
CA ALA A 21 -12.53 4.28 -20.38
C ALA A 21 -13.69 4.77 -19.52
N MET A 22 -13.48 5.79 -18.67
CA MET A 22 -14.49 6.31 -17.76
C MET A 22 -15.47 7.25 -18.49
N PRO A 23 -16.76 7.27 -18.10
CA PRO A 23 -17.69 8.25 -18.65
C PRO A 23 -17.32 9.67 -18.20
N GLU A 24 -17.62 10.67 -19.02
CA GLU A 24 -17.27 12.09 -18.75
C GLU A 24 -17.89 12.60 -17.44
N ASP A 25 -19.06 12.09 -17.06
CA ASP A 25 -19.78 12.45 -15.84
C ASP A 25 -19.45 11.56 -14.63
N ALA A 26 -18.45 10.67 -14.74
CA ALA A 26 -18.07 9.73 -13.67
C ALA A 26 -17.83 10.44 -12.33
N ALA A 27 -17.15 11.59 -12.32
CA ALA A 27 -16.83 12.33 -11.10
C ALA A 27 -18.10 12.78 -10.34
N ASN A 28 -19.14 13.20 -11.07
CA ASN A 28 -20.42 13.59 -10.45
C ASN A 28 -21.18 12.35 -9.98
N ARG A 29 -21.19 11.30 -10.78
CA ARG A 29 -21.87 10.03 -10.47
C ARG A 29 -21.27 9.33 -9.25
N LEU A 30 -19.94 9.34 -9.10
CA LEU A 30 -19.23 8.81 -7.92
C LEU A 30 -19.65 9.53 -6.61
N GLN A 31 -20.03 10.81 -6.67
CA GLN A 31 -20.51 11.52 -5.48
C GLN A 31 -21.94 11.14 -5.08
N VAL A 32 -22.75 10.72 -6.05
CA VAL A 32 -24.18 10.41 -5.84
C VAL A 32 -24.40 8.93 -5.52
N ASP A 33 -23.81 8.05 -6.33
CA ASP A 33 -23.92 6.60 -6.22
C ASP A 33 -22.62 5.91 -6.64
N PRO A 34 -21.58 5.91 -5.76
CA PRO A 34 -20.29 5.32 -6.09
C PRO A 34 -20.38 3.80 -6.32
N ALA A 35 -21.23 3.10 -5.57
CA ALA A 35 -21.38 1.66 -5.68
C ALA A 35 -22.02 1.26 -7.01
N GLY A 36 -23.13 1.91 -7.38
CA GLY A 36 -23.84 1.63 -8.64
C GLY A 36 -23.01 1.96 -9.87
N LEU A 37 -22.29 3.09 -9.87
CA LEU A 37 -21.36 3.41 -10.95
C LEU A 37 -20.23 2.38 -11.06
N MET A 38 -19.60 2.00 -9.94
CA MET A 38 -18.51 1.02 -9.96
C MET A 38 -18.98 -0.35 -10.49
N GLU A 39 -20.18 -0.79 -10.10
CA GLU A 39 -20.79 -2.01 -10.64
C GLU A 39 -21.01 -1.92 -12.16
N GLU A 40 -21.54 -0.79 -12.66
CA GLU A 40 -21.67 -0.53 -14.10
C GLU A 40 -20.32 -0.60 -14.83
N LEU A 41 -19.29 0.05 -14.28
CA LEU A 41 -17.94 0.06 -14.87
C LEU A 41 -17.32 -1.33 -14.90
N VAL A 42 -17.51 -2.13 -13.85
CA VAL A 42 -17.03 -3.52 -13.79
C VAL A 42 -17.74 -4.39 -14.81
N LEU A 43 -19.07 -4.30 -14.90
CA LEU A 43 -19.86 -5.05 -15.89
C LEU A 43 -19.50 -4.68 -17.33
N ALA A 44 -19.17 -3.41 -17.57
CA ALA A 44 -18.71 -2.93 -18.88
C ALA A 44 -17.24 -3.27 -19.19
N GLY A 45 -16.50 -3.87 -18.25
CA GLY A 45 -15.08 -4.16 -18.40
C GLY A 45 -14.19 -2.91 -18.43
N ARG A 46 -14.67 -1.77 -17.89
CA ARG A 46 -13.94 -0.49 -17.85
C ARG A 46 -13.13 -0.30 -16.58
N ALA A 47 -13.51 -1.01 -15.52
CA ALA A 47 -12.79 -1.06 -14.26
C ALA A 47 -12.79 -2.49 -13.69
N TYR A 48 -11.85 -2.77 -12.80
CA TYR A 48 -11.86 -3.96 -11.96
C TYR A 48 -11.82 -3.53 -10.50
N ARG A 49 -12.86 -3.87 -9.72
CA ARG A 49 -12.97 -3.53 -8.29
C ARG A 49 -12.29 -4.57 -7.43
N ILE A 50 -11.57 -4.12 -6.41
CA ILE A 50 -10.91 -4.95 -5.41
C ILE A 50 -11.43 -4.54 -4.04
N ASP A 51 -12.16 -5.45 -3.39
CA ASP A 51 -12.66 -5.27 -2.03
C ASP A 51 -11.57 -5.68 -1.04
N THR A 52 -10.90 -4.71 -0.42
CA THR A 52 -9.73 -4.96 0.45
C THR A 52 -10.11 -5.27 1.90
N HIS A 53 -11.35 -4.93 2.30
CA HIS A 53 -11.90 -5.07 3.65
C HIS A 53 -11.18 -4.29 4.76
N ALA A 54 -10.11 -3.57 4.45
CA ALA A 54 -9.37 -2.74 5.39
C ALA A 54 -8.72 -1.55 4.70
N ASP A 55 -8.55 -0.46 5.43
CA ASP A 55 -7.77 0.68 4.94
C ASP A 55 -6.28 0.35 4.99
N GLY A 56 -5.51 0.94 4.07
CA GLY A 56 -4.07 0.70 4.02
C GLY A 56 -3.44 0.96 2.67
N SER A 57 -2.15 0.64 2.61
CA SER A 57 -1.37 0.65 1.37
C SER A 57 -1.25 -0.76 0.82
N TYR A 58 -1.47 -0.89 -0.49
CA TYR A 58 -1.48 -2.15 -1.21
C TYR A 58 -0.55 -2.03 -2.42
N THR A 59 0.12 -3.15 -2.73
CA THR A 59 0.99 -3.24 -3.91
C THR A 59 0.36 -4.20 -4.92
N LEU A 60 0.37 -3.79 -6.19
CA LEU A 60 -0.02 -4.59 -7.34
C LEU A 60 1.20 -4.88 -8.21
N HIS A 61 1.41 -6.15 -8.57
CA HIS A 61 2.30 -6.51 -9.67
C HIS A 61 1.47 -6.80 -10.92
N ALA A 62 1.67 -6.03 -11.99
CA ALA A 62 1.00 -6.24 -13.27
C ALA A 62 1.97 -6.89 -14.28
N TYR A 63 1.59 -8.05 -14.80
CA TYR A 63 2.31 -8.81 -15.83
C TYR A 63 1.56 -8.71 -17.16
N VAL A 64 2.15 -8.01 -18.12
CA VAL A 64 1.58 -7.77 -19.45
C VAL A 64 2.19 -8.74 -20.46
N ASP A 65 1.34 -9.55 -21.08
CA ASP A 65 1.70 -10.59 -22.08
C ASP A 65 2.78 -11.58 -21.62
N GLU A 66 2.92 -11.74 -20.30
CA GLU A 66 3.88 -12.65 -19.67
C GLU A 66 3.17 -13.60 -18.70
N PRO A 67 3.71 -14.82 -18.50
CA PRO A 67 3.27 -15.69 -17.43
C PRO A 67 3.68 -15.13 -16.06
N LEU A 68 2.99 -15.56 -15.01
CA LEU A 68 3.40 -15.28 -13.64
C LEU A 68 4.71 -16.02 -13.33
N PRO A 69 5.70 -15.39 -12.68
CA PRO A 69 6.90 -16.08 -12.24
C PRO A 69 6.55 -17.13 -11.19
N GLU A 70 7.26 -18.26 -11.20
CA GLU A 70 7.03 -19.38 -10.27
C GLU A 70 7.07 -18.96 -8.80
N SER A 71 7.95 -18.00 -8.47
CA SER A 71 8.09 -17.46 -7.12
C SER A 71 6.79 -16.86 -6.57
N ILE A 72 5.95 -16.27 -7.42
CA ILE A 72 4.66 -15.67 -7.07
C ILE A 72 3.50 -16.64 -7.33
N ALA A 73 3.60 -17.46 -8.39
CA ALA A 73 2.55 -18.37 -8.82
C ALA A 73 2.13 -19.37 -7.72
N GLN A 74 3.01 -19.71 -6.78
CA GLN A 74 2.69 -20.57 -5.64
C GLN A 74 1.82 -19.88 -4.56
N TYR A 75 1.81 -18.54 -4.51
CA TYR A 75 1.12 -17.74 -3.48
C TYR A 75 -0.18 -17.11 -3.99
N VAL A 76 -0.46 -17.15 -5.30
CA VAL A 76 -1.70 -16.59 -5.84
C VAL A 76 -2.91 -17.49 -5.57
N ARG A 77 -4.05 -16.87 -5.28
CA ARG A 77 -5.34 -17.50 -4.98
C ARG A 77 -6.46 -16.77 -5.71
N GLU A 78 -7.60 -17.44 -5.82
CA GLU A 78 -8.88 -16.84 -6.25
C GLU A 78 -8.80 -16.06 -7.57
N PRO A 79 -8.40 -16.69 -8.69
CA PRO A 79 -8.32 -15.99 -9.97
C PRO A 79 -9.70 -15.52 -10.43
N VAL A 80 -9.81 -14.23 -10.70
CA VAL A 80 -10.99 -13.63 -11.35
C VAL A 80 -10.58 -13.09 -12.71
N THR A 81 -11.30 -13.52 -13.75
CA THR A 81 -11.01 -13.14 -15.13
C THR A 81 -12.09 -12.21 -15.68
N VAL A 82 -11.64 -11.10 -16.28
CA VAL A 82 -12.44 -10.19 -17.11
C VAL A 82 -11.97 -10.35 -18.55
N GLU A 83 -12.82 -10.91 -19.41
CA GLU A 83 -12.43 -11.25 -20.79
C GLU A 83 -12.23 -10.03 -21.69
N ASN A 84 -12.94 -8.93 -21.44
CA ASN A 84 -12.92 -7.71 -22.26
C ASN A 84 -12.64 -6.47 -21.40
N PHE A 85 -11.44 -6.42 -20.81
CA PHE A 85 -10.98 -5.27 -20.03
C PHE A 85 -10.48 -4.15 -20.96
N GLN A 86 -11.08 -2.97 -20.89
CA GLN A 86 -10.87 -1.86 -21.82
C GLN A 86 -9.76 -0.93 -21.33
N VAL A 87 -8.75 -0.72 -22.16
CA VAL A 87 -7.60 0.15 -21.90
C VAL A 87 -7.34 1.07 -23.10
N PRO A 88 -8.27 2.00 -23.42
CA PRO A 88 -8.24 2.79 -24.64
C PRO A 88 -7.08 3.79 -24.73
N SER A 89 -6.58 4.33 -23.61
CA SER A 89 -5.42 5.23 -23.64
C SER A 89 -4.10 4.49 -23.50
N GLY A 90 -4.13 3.26 -22.98
CA GLY A 90 -2.93 2.53 -22.60
C GLY A 90 -2.39 2.92 -21.23
N ARG A 91 -3.04 3.84 -20.50
CA ARG A 91 -2.58 4.30 -19.19
C ARG A 91 -3.50 3.79 -18.09
N LEU A 92 -3.05 2.76 -17.38
CA LEU A 92 -3.79 2.16 -16.27
C LEU A 92 -3.41 2.80 -14.94
N TYR A 93 -4.40 2.93 -14.07
CA TYR A 93 -4.25 3.37 -12.70
C TYR A 93 -4.70 2.27 -11.75
N PHE A 94 -3.88 2.05 -10.73
CA PHE A 94 -4.25 1.29 -9.53
C PHE A 94 -4.40 2.30 -8.39
N ALA A 95 -5.61 2.50 -7.90
CA ALA A 95 -5.93 3.53 -6.90
C ALA A 95 -7.19 3.16 -6.09
N GLY A 96 -7.52 3.96 -5.07
CA GLY A 96 -8.85 3.92 -4.44
C GLY A 96 -9.98 4.03 -5.47
N ALA A 97 -11.05 3.27 -5.29
CA ALA A 97 -12.18 3.23 -6.22
C ALA A 97 -12.91 4.59 -6.33
N GLU A 98 -12.82 5.43 -5.30
CA GLU A 98 -13.26 6.82 -5.29
C GLU A 98 -12.52 7.72 -6.28
N TYR A 99 -11.39 7.25 -6.83
CA TYR A 99 -10.61 7.96 -7.82
C TYR A 99 -10.84 7.48 -9.27
N ALA A 100 -11.86 6.65 -9.53
CA ALA A 100 -12.16 6.12 -10.87
C ALA A 100 -12.90 7.13 -11.77
N ALA A 101 -12.22 8.21 -12.18
CA ALA A 101 -12.75 9.22 -13.09
C ALA A 101 -11.69 9.77 -14.07
N PRO A 102 -12.07 10.45 -15.17
CA PRO A 102 -11.14 10.91 -16.20
C PRO A 102 -10.03 11.88 -15.72
N ASP A 103 -10.36 12.84 -14.85
CA ASP A 103 -9.47 13.97 -14.50
C ASP A 103 -8.75 13.81 -13.13
N MET A 104 -8.41 12.58 -12.76
CA MET A 104 -8.00 12.25 -11.39
C MET A 104 -6.51 12.36 -11.10
N GLU A 105 -5.68 12.62 -12.13
CA GLU A 105 -4.22 12.66 -11.99
C GLU A 105 -3.74 13.73 -10.98
N ALA A 106 -4.38 14.90 -10.96
CA ALA A 106 -4.05 15.97 -10.00
C ALA A 106 -4.37 15.57 -8.55
N SER A 107 -5.46 14.83 -8.32
CA SER A 107 -5.86 14.36 -6.99
C SER A 107 -4.95 13.22 -6.52
N LEU A 108 -4.66 12.27 -7.39
CA LEU A 108 -3.81 11.10 -7.07
C LEU A 108 -2.37 11.51 -6.76
N SER A 109 -1.80 12.42 -7.55
CA SER A 109 -0.43 12.92 -7.34
C SER A 109 -0.27 13.69 -6.02
N ARG A 110 -1.32 14.41 -5.58
CA ARG A 110 -1.29 15.18 -4.34
C ARG A 110 -1.21 14.30 -3.09
N TYR A 111 -1.90 13.17 -3.09
CA TYR A 111 -2.02 12.29 -1.93
C TYR A 111 -1.26 10.97 -2.05
N LYS A 112 -0.63 10.70 -3.20
CA LYS A 112 0.05 9.43 -3.50
C LYS A 112 -0.87 8.21 -3.29
N MET A 113 -2.15 8.34 -3.67
CA MET A 113 -3.16 7.29 -3.47
C MET A 113 -3.28 6.32 -4.65
N GLY A 114 -2.35 6.38 -5.59
CA GLY A 114 -2.27 5.48 -6.73
C GLY A 114 -1.15 5.87 -7.69
N GLU A 115 -0.62 4.87 -8.40
CA GLU A 115 0.42 5.05 -9.39
C GLU A 115 -0.06 4.58 -10.78
N PRO A 116 0.21 5.34 -11.85
CA PRO A 116 -0.07 4.90 -13.19
C PRO A 116 1.00 3.94 -13.72
N PHE A 117 0.63 3.11 -14.68
CA PHE A 117 1.56 2.39 -15.52
C PHE A 117 1.06 2.31 -16.95
N ASP A 118 2.00 2.33 -17.89
CA ASP A 118 1.71 2.36 -19.32
C ASP A 118 1.76 0.95 -19.92
N VAL A 119 0.75 0.64 -20.72
CA VAL A 119 0.61 -0.56 -21.53
C VAL A 119 0.18 -0.17 -22.95
N ARG A 120 0.14 -1.15 -23.86
CA ARG A 120 -0.37 -0.89 -25.20
C ARG A 120 -1.88 -0.57 -25.16
N PRO A 121 -2.38 0.44 -25.88
CA PRO A 121 -3.83 0.68 -25.98
C PRO A 121 -4.59 -0.49 -26.60
N GLY A 122 -5.77 -0.80 -26.07
CA GLY A 122 -6.71 -1.77 -26.62
C GLY A 122 -7.51 -2.53 -25.57
N VAL A 123 -7.91 -3.75 -25.91
CA VAL A 123 -8.68 -4.67 -25.08
C VAL A 123 -7.78 -5.80 -24.59
N TYR A 124 -7.89 -6.12 -23.30
CA TYR A 124 -7.14 -7.16 -22.63
C TYR A 124 -8.08 -8.19 -22.02
N ARG A 125 -7.60 -9.43 -21.93
CA ARG A 125 -8.07 -10.35 -20.91
C ARG A 125 -7.30 -10.07 -19.62
N LEU A 126 -7.99 -9.52 -18.63
CA LEU A 126 -7.44 -9.30 -17.30
C LEU A 126 -7.71 -10.53 -16.44
N THR A 127 -6.70 -11.08 -15.79
CA THR A 127 -6.88 -12.02 -14.67
C THR A 127 -6.26 -11.41 -13.42
N MET A 128 -7.08 -11.17 -12.40
CA MET A 128 -6.63 -10.68 -11.10
C MET A 128 -6.50 -11.85 -10.14
N TYR A 129 -5.46 -11.81 -9.31
CA TYR A 129 -5.22 -12.75 -8.24
C TYR A 129 -5.01 -11.99 -6.93
N LYS A 130 -5.47 -12.58 -5.83
CA LYS A 130 -5.07 -12.21 -4.48
C LYS A 130 -3.86 -13.06 -4.09
N THR A 131 -2.89 -12.50 -3.38
CA THR A 131 -1.77 -13.28 -2.84
C THR A 131 -2.01 -13.63 -1.39
N GLU A 132 -1.56 -14.82 -1.00
CA GLU A 132 -1.55 -15.27 0.38
C GLU A 132 -0.15 -15.80 0.71
N TYR A 133 0.61 -14.99 1.43
CA TYR A 133 1.92 -15.38 1.92
C TYR A 133 1.82 -16.00 3.31
N PRO A 134 2.72 -16.94 3.66
CA PRO A 134 2.88 -17.37 5.04
C PRO A 134 3.15 -16.18 5.97
N GLU A 135 2.53 -16.21 7.15
CA GLU A 135 2.78 -15.20 8.18
C GLU A 135 4.29 -15.14 8.51
N GLY A 136 4.85 -13.92 8.55
CA GLY A 136 6.24 -13.70 8.91
C GLY A 136 7.27 -13.91 7.78
N ILE A 137 6.86 -14.23 6.55
CA ILE A 137 7.81 -14.43 5.44
C ILE A 137 8.74 -13.23 5.24
N ASP A 138 8.21 -12.00 5.33
CA ASP A 138 9.00 -10.77 5.16
C ASP A 138 10.05 -10.62 6.27
N GLU A 139 9.68 -10.98 7.51
CA GLU A 139 10.59 -10.93 8.64
C GLU A 139 11.71 -11.97 8.53
N ASP A 140 11.38 -13.17 8.05
CA ASP A 140 12.35 -14.24 7.84
C ASP A 140 13.32 -13.88 6.70
N LEU A 141 12.82 -13.37 5.58
CA LEU A 141 13.67 -12.85 4.49
C LEU A 141 14.54 -11.68 4.96
N LEU A 142 13.99 -10.76 5.76
CA LEU A 142 14.75 -9.63 6.30
C LEU A 142 15.87 -10.12 7.24
N ARG A 143 15.58 -11.13 8.06
CA ARG A 143 16.54 -11.75 8.97
C ARG A 143 17.69 -12.39 8.23
N GLU A 144 17.42 -13.06 7.11
CA GLU A 144 18.45 -13.65 6.23
C GLU A 144 19.27 -12.58 5.52
N ALA A 145 18.62 -11.49 5.09
CA ALA A 145 19.25 -10.42 4.32
C ALA A 145 20.08 -9.45 5.18
N THR A 146 19.99 -9.47 6.52
CA THR A 146 20.50 -8.39 7.39
C THR A 146 21.36 -8.92 8.54
N PRO A 147 22.44 -8.21 8.94
CA PRO A 147 23.20 -8.59 10.14
C PRO A 147 22.32 -8.62 11.40
N GLY A 148 22.51 -9.62 12.26
CA GLY A 148 21.65 -9.86 13.42
C GLY A 148 21.47 -8.66 14.36
N GLY A 149 22.51 -7.83 14.53
CA GLY A 149 22.42 -6.60 15.34
C GLY A 149 21.48 -5.55 14.75
N ALA A 150 21.48 -5.39 13.42
CA ALA A 150 20.61 -4.44 12.73
C ALA A 150 19.16 -4.96 12.65
N PHE A 151 18.97 -6.26 12.46
CA PHE A 151 17.67 -6.91 12.59
C PHE A 151 17.06 -6.74 13.99
N SER A 152 17.86 -6.98 15.04
CA SER A 152 17.42 -6.78 16.43
C SER A 152 17.04 -5.32 16.70
N LEU A 153 17.77 -4.35 16.12
CA LEU A 153 17.44 -2.94 16.24
C LEU A 153 16.10 -2.62 15.56
N HIS A 154 15.87 -3.13 14.35
CA HIS A 154 14.60 -2.97 13.65
C HIS A 154 13.43 -3.56 14.44
N ARG A 155 13.55 -4.81 14.93
CA ARG A 155 12.53 -5.46 15.76
C ARG A 155 12.26 -4.69 17.06
N SER A 156 13.29 -4.08 17.65
CA SER A 156 13.15 -3.30 18.90
C SER A 156 12.36 -2.00 18.72
N MET A 157 12.10 -1.55 17.48
CA MET A 157 11.32 -0.33 17.25
C MET A 157 9.90 -0.41 17.83
N GLY A 158 9.25 -1.58 17.79
CA GLY A 158 7.95 -1.76 18.44
C GLY A 158 8.00 -1.45 19.93
N CYS A 159 9.08 -1.81 20.62
CA CYS A 159 9.30 -1.47 22.03
C CYS A 159 9.52 0.03 22.24
N PHE A 160 10.23 0.70 21.33
CA PHE A 160 10.47 2.14 21.45
C PHE A 160 9.21 2.98 21.25
N VAL A 161 8.23 2.52 20.46
CA VAL A 161 6.91 3.17 20.37
C VAL A 161 6.20 3.14 21.74
N TRP A 162 6.14 1.97 22.39
CA TRP A 162 5.57 1.86 23.74
C TRP A 162 6.32 2.71 24.77
N LEU A 163 7.66 2.72 24.70
CA LEU A 163 8.49 3.54 25.57
C LEU A 163 8.21 5.03 25.37
N ALA A 164 8.02 5.48 24.13
CA ALA A 164 7.65 6.86 23.83
C ALA A 164 6.26 7.20 24.39
N ILE A 165 5.27 6.31 24.26
CA ILE A 165 3.92 6.51 24.82
C ILE A 165 3.99 6.63 26.35
N ILE A 166 4.65 5.69 27.02
CA ILE A 166 4.84 5.71 28.48
C ILE A 166 5.59 6.99 28.89
N SER A 167 6.58 7.41 28.12
CA SER A 167 7.33 8.64 28.39
C SER A 167 6.45 9.89 28.22
N ALA A 168 5.59 9.95 27.21
CA ALA A 168 4.66 11.06 27.01
C ALA A 168 3.69 11.18 28.19
N VAL A 169 3.08 10.06 28.59
CA VAL A 169 2.16 10.00 29.74
C VAL A 169 2.89 10.37 31.03
N GLY A 170 4.05 9.77 31.29
CA GLY A 170 4.88 10.05 32.46
C GLY A 170 5.30 11.52 32.54
N MET A 171 5.65 12.12 31.40
CA MET A 171 5.98 13.55 31.32
C MET A 171 4.78 14.43 31.63
N ALA A 172 3.59 14.10 31.11
CA ALA A 172 2.35 14.82 31.43
C ALA A 172 2.03 14.74 32.93
N VAL A 173 2.11 13.55 33.53
CA VAL A 173 1.90 13.37 34.98
C VAL A 173 2.95 14.12 35.80
N ALA A 174 4.22 14.14 35.38
CA ALA A 174 5.27 14.90 36.06
C ALA A 174 5.07 16.42 35.97
N ILE A 175 4.45 16.90 34.89
CA ILE A 175 4.18 18.33 34.68
C ILE A 175 2.95 18.81 35.46
N PHE A 176 1.87 18.02 35.46
CA PHE A 176 0.58 18.45 36.00
C PHE A 176 0.24 17.83 37.37
N GLY A 177 0.92 16.75 37.76
CA GLY A 177 0.65 16.04 39.01
C GLY A 177 1.42 16.59 40.20
N GLU A 178 0.71 16.87 41.29
CA GLU A 178 1.33 17.28 42.57
C GLU A 178 2.11 16.14 43.24
N ILE A 179 1.76 14.88 42.97
CA ILE A 179 2.39 13.68 43.55
C ILE A 179 3.89 13.59 43.20
N LEU A 180 4.28 14.05 42.01
CA LEU A 180 5.65 13.94 41.49
C LEU A 180 6.46 15.23 41.63
N LYS A 181 5.92 16.26 42.28
CA LYS A 181 6.55 17.58 42.44
C LYS A 181 7.99 17.54 42.96
N PRO A 182 8.36 16.74 44.00
CA PRO A 182 9.75 16.71 44.47
C PRO A 182 10.72 16.05 43.49
N TRP A 183 10.22 15.23 42.55
CA TRP A 183 11.03 14.46 41.59
C TRP A 183 11.03 15.06 40.19
N ARG A 184 10.26 16.12 39.97
CA ARG A 184 9.98 16.69 38.64
C ARG A 184 11.23 17.04 37.84
N TYR A 185 12.25 17.60 38.51
CA TYR A 185 13.50 17.99 37.86
C TYR A 185 14.27 16.79 37.26
N TYR A 186 14.11 15.59 37.84
CA TYR A 186 14.75 14.37 37.34
C TYR A 186 13.87 13.61 36.35
N LEU A 187 12.55 13.60 36.57
CA LEU A 187 11.62 12.83 35.74
C LEU A 187 11.41 13.45 34.35
N ILE A 188 11.35 14.79 34.25
CA ILE A 188 11.18 15.47 32.96
C ILE A 188 12.31 15.13 31.96
N PRO A 189 13.61 15.26 32.29
CA PRO A 189 14.66 14.92 31.34
C PRO A 189 14.71 13.42 31.02
N LEU A 190 14.37 12.55 31.99
CA LEU A 190 14.29 11.11 31.75
C LEU A 190 13.21 10.77 30.71
N PHE A 191 11.99 11.27 30.89
CA PHE A 191 10.91 11.06 29.92
C PHE A 191 11.18 11.78 28.59
N GLY A 192 11.78 12.97 28.63
CA GLY A 192 12.23 13.69 27.43
C GLY A 192 13.22 12.87 26.61
N ALA A 193 14.20 12.22 27.25
CA ALA A 193 15.13 11.32 26.57
C ALA A 193 14.41 10.12 25.94
N GLY A 194 13.43 9.54 26.64
CA GLY A 194 12.60 8.46 26.10
C GLY A 194 11.80 8.85 24.86
N LEU A 195 11.33 10.10 24.77
CA LEU A 195 10.64 10.64 23.59
C LEU A 195 11.58 10.91 22.42
N VAL A 196 12.82 11.35 22.70
CA VAL A 196 13.83 11.65 21.66
C VAL A 196 14.45 10.37 21.10
N TRP A 197 14.54 9.31 21.89
CA TRP A 197 15.25 8.08 21.54
C TRP A 197 14.78 7.42 20.22
N PRO A 198 13.47 7.25 19.93
CA PRO A 198 13.02 6.72 18.64
C PRO A 198 13.53 7.51 17.44
N PHE A 199 13.61 8.84 17.54
CA PHE A 199 14.10 9.70 16.46
C PHE A 199 15.61 9.56 16.24
N VAL A 200 16.36 9.34 17.32
CA VAL A 200 17.80 9.06 17.24
C VAL A 200 18.02 7.72 16.56
N VAL A 201 17.31 6.68 16.99
CA VAL A 201 17.39 5.33 16.39
C VAL A 201 16.98 5.35 14.92
N ALA A 202 15.89 6.05 14.57
CA ALA A 202 15.41 6.19 13.20
C ALA A 202 16.44 6.86 12.26
N ARG A 203 17.38 7.63 12.80
CA ARG A 203 18.47 8.27 12.04
C ARG A 203 19.73 7.41 11.96
N LEU A 204 19.84 6.33 12.71
CA LEU A 204 20.99 5.44 12.63
C LEU A 204 21.02 4.76 11.26
N LYS A 205 22.17 4.85 10.60
CA LYS A 205 22.43 4.20 9.30
C LYS A 205 22.00 2.72 9.25
N PRO A 206 22.37 1.85 10.22
CA PRO A 206 21.96 0.43 10.17
C PRO A 206 20.44 0.24 10.21
N TYR A 207 19.71 1.10 10.94
CA TYR A 207 18.26 1.05 10.96
C TYR A 207 17.68 1.45 9.61
N ARG A 208 18.15 2.56 9.03
CA ARG A 208 17.69 3.04 7.73
C ARG A 208 17.94 2.02 6.61
N GLU A 209 19.13 1.43 6.57
CA GLU A 209 19.46 0.37 5.59
C GLU A 209 18.57 -0.87 5.76
N THR A 210 18.28 -1.26 7.00
CA THR A 210 17.37 -2.37 7.29
C THR A 210 15.93 -2.03 6.87
N GLN A 211 15.49 -0.80 7.12
CA GLN A 211 14.17 -0.32 6.72
C GLN A 211 14.01 -0.26 5.20
N GLU A 212 15.03 0.22 4.48
CA GLU A 212 15.06 0.25 3.02
C GLU A 212 15.02 -1.17 2.43
N ARG A 213 15.74 -2.12 3.03
CA ARG A 213 15.68 -3.54 2.64
C ARG A 213 14.32 -4.16 2.93
N TYR A 214 13.74 -3.86 4.08
CA TYR A 214 12.41 -4.35 4.42
C TYR A 214 11.36 -3.85 3.42
N GLN A 215 11.41 -2.55 3.06
CA GLN A 215 10.55 -1.99 2.02
C GLN A 215 10.78 -2.64 0.65
N ALA A 216 12.03 -2.94 0.29
CA ALA A 216 12.34 -3.65 -0.94
C ALA A 216 11.74 -5.08 -0.96
N ILE A 217 11.84 -5.81 0.16
CA ILE A 217 11.23 -7.15 0.31
C ILE A 217 9.71 -7.07 0.20
N GLN A 218 9.07 -6.13 0.91
CA GLN A 218 7.62 -5.93 0.82
C GLN A 218 7.16 -5.62 -0.61
N ARG A 219 7.94 -4.84 -1.36
CA ARG A 219 7.67 -4.56 -2.78
C ARG A 219 7.78 -5.79 -3.66
N GLU A 220 8.52 -6.82 -3.27
CA GLU A 220 8.58 -8.09 -3.99
C GLU A 220 7.39 -9.01 -3.69
N HIS A 221 6.66 -8.76 -2.60
CA HIS A 221 5.50 -9.51 -2.15
C HIS A 221 4.19 -8.70 -2.30
N PRO A 222 3.65 -8.58 -3.52
CA PRO A 222 2.47 -7.77 -3.76
C PRO A 222 1.24 -8.39 -3.11
N ALA A 223 0.28 -7.57 -2.68
CA ALA A 223 -1.03 -8.02 -2.20
C ALA A 223 -1.92 -8.53 -3.34
N TYR A 224 -1.76 -7.97 -4.54
CA TYR A 224 -2.52 -8.34 -5.72
C TYR A 224 -1.61 -8.54 -6.92
N VAL A 225 -2.02 -9.42 -7.83
CA VAL A 225 -1.31 -9.68 -9.08
C VAL A 225 -2.30 -9.57 -10.23
N ALA A 226 -2.00 -8.72 -11.20
CA ALA A 226 -2.74 -8.63 -12.45
C ALA A 226 -1.96 -9.31 -13.57
N ARG A 227 -2.64 -10.14 -14.35
CA ARG A 227 -2.12 -10.65 -15.63
C ARG A 227 -2.98 -10.10 -16.75
N LEU A 228 -2.36 -9.36 -17.66
CA LEU A 228 -3.00 -8.69 -18.79
C LEU A 228 -2.55 -9.39 -20.08
N GLU A 229 -3.47 -10.07 -20.77
CA GLU A 229 -3.20 -10.68 -22.08
C GLU A 229 -3.87 -9.84 -23.18
N TYR A 230 -3.09 -9.27 -24.09
CA TYR A 230 -3.61 -8.41 -25.15
C TYR A 230 -4.49 -9.20 -26.13
N ARG A 231 -5.70 -8.68 -26.40
CA ARG A 231 -6.68 -9.29 -27.32
C ARG A 231 -6.85 -8.55 -28.63
N GLY A 232 -6.48 -7.27 -28.69
CA GLY A 232 -6.63 -6.44 -29.88
C GLY A 232 -7.04 -5.01 -29.55
N SER A 233 -7.41 -4.25 -30.58
CA SER A 233 -7.96 -2.90 -30.49
C SER A 233 -9.40 -2.89 -30.97
#